data_AF-T1AN70-F1
#
_entry.id   AF-T1AN70-F1
#
_cell.length_a   1.000
_cell.length_b   1.000
_cell.length_c   1.000
_cell.angle_alpha   90.00
_cell.angle_beta   90.00
_cell.angle_gamma   90.00
#
_symmetry.space_group_name_H-M   'P 1'
#
loop_
_entity.id
_entity.type
_entity.pdbx_description
1 polymer ?
#
loop_
_entity_poly.entity_id
_entity_poly.type
_entity_poly.pdbx_seq_one_letter_code
_entity_poly.pdbx_strand_id
1 'polypeptide(L)' 'MTIIVNLDVMLARRKMKSKDLAARIGITEANLSLLKPGRVQGVRFETLAAIC' A
#
# COMPACT_ATOMS: atom_id res chain seq x y z
N MET A 1 15.24 0.90 14.49
CA MET A 1 15.09 1.17 13.05
C MET A 1 13.61 1.12 12.72
N THR A 2 12.99 2.22 12.27
CA THR A 2 11.57 2.24 11.90
C THR A 2 11.42 2.00 10.40
N ILE A 3 10.44 1.20 9.99
CA ILE A 3 10.12 1.01 8.57
C ILE A 3 9.31 2.23 8.12
N ILE A 4 9.80 2.94 7.09
CA ILE A 4 9.10 4.08 6.49
C ILE A 4 8.35 3.58 5.26
N VAL A 5 7.03 3.78 5.25
CA VAL A 5 6.17 3.40 4.11
C VAL A 5 5.92 4.62 3.24
N ASN A 6 6.46 4.64 2.02
CA ASN A 6 6.33 5.75 1.05
C ASN A 6 5.29 5.46 -0.04
N LEU A 7 4.21 4.76 0.32
CA LEU A 7 3.23 4.29 -0.66
C LEU A 7 2.48 5.45 -1.35
N ASP A 8 2.19 6.51 -0.62
CA ASP A 8 1.60 7.76 -1.12
C ASP A 8 2.47 8.42 -2.20
N VAL A 9 3.79 8.53 -1.95
CA VAL A 9 4.77 9.07 -2.91
C VAL A 9 4.81 8.20 -4.17
N MET A 10 4.82 6.87 -4.01
CA MET A 10 4.85 5.94 -5.14
C MET A 10 3.57 6.00 -5.99
N LEU A 11 2.40 6.13 -5.36
CA LEU A 11 1.13 6.30 -6.07
C LEU A 11 1.09 7.61 -6.85
N ALA A 12 1.55 8.72 -6.25
CA ALA A 12 1.63 10.01 -6.92
C ALA A 12 2.60 9.96 -8.12
N ARG A 13 3.80 9.39 -7.94
CA ARG A 13 4.78 9.19 -9.01
C ARG A 13 4.24 8.35 -10.17
N ARG A 14 3.47 7.29 -9.87
CA ARG A 14 2.85 6.40 -10.86
C ARG A 14 1.52 6.93 -11.42
N LYS A 15 1.06 8.13 -11.01
CA LYS A 15 -0.27 8.69 -11.35
C LYS A 15 -1.42 7.70 -11.12
N MET A 16 -1.32 6.90 -10.05
CA MET A 16 -2.24 5.80 -9.75
C MET A 16 -3.10 6.12 -8.54
N LYS A 17 -4.39 5.79 -8.58
CA LYS A 17 -5.26 5.93 -7.40
C LYS A 17 -5.13 4.70 -6.50
N SER A 18 -5.39 4.92 -5.21
CA SER A 18 -5.35 3.85 -4.20
C SER A 18 -6.37 2.77 -4.47
N LYS A 19 -7.58 3.15 -4.87
CA LYS A 19 -8.63 2.20 -5.27
C LYS A 19 -8.18 1.25 -6.38
N ASP A 20 -7.44 1.76 -7.38
CA ASP A 20 -6.95 0.97 -8.50
C ASP A 20 -5.87 -0.03 -8.06
N LEU A 21 -4.96 0.41 -7.19
CA LEU A 21 -3.95 -0.48 -6.61
C LEU A 21 -4.60 -1.57 -5.75
N ALA A 22 -5.56 -1.21 -4.91
CA ALA A 22 -6.28 -2.15 -4.05
C ALA A 22 -6.97 -3.24 -4.88
N ALA A 23 -7.64 -2.85 -5.97
CA ALA A 23 -8.25 -3.78 -6.92
C ALA A 23 -7.22 -4.68 -7.61
N ARG A 24 -6.05 -4.16 -8.00
CA ARG A 24 -4.98 -4.94 -8.65
C ARG A 24 -4.37 -6.02 -7.76
N ILE A 25 -4.20 -5.73 -6.47
CA ILE A 25 -3.55 -6.65 -5.52
C ILE A 25 -4.55 -7.48 -4.70
N GLY A 26 -5.86 -7.29 -4.92
CA GLY A 26 -6.92 -8.05 -4.27
C GLY A 26 -7.12 -7.72 -2.79
N ILE A 27 -6.84 -6.47 -2.35
CA ILE A 27 -7.14 -6.03 -0.98
C ILE A 27 -8.20 -4.94 -0.96
N THR A 28 -8.79 -4.70 0.21
CA THR A 28 -9.76 -3.63 0.40
C THR A 28 -9.09 -2.25 0.41
N GLU A 29 -9.81 -1.23 -0.03
CA GLU A 29 -9.35 0.17 0.03
C GLU A 29 -9.08 0.63 1.48
N ALA A 30 -9.82 0.09 2.45
CA ALA A 30 -9.60 0.32 3.87
C ALA A 30 -8.21 -0.18 4.33
N ASN A 31 -7.83 -1.40 3.96
CA ASN A 31 -6.52 -1.96 4.31
C ASN A 31 -5.38 -1.16 3.66
N LEU A 32 -5.55 -0.77 2.39
CA LEU A 32 -4.55 0.05 1.69
C LEU A 32 -4.41 1.45 2.31
N SER A 33 -5.51 2.03 2.80
CA SER A 33 -5.53 3.34 3.46
C SER A 33 -4.83 3.34 4.81
N LEU A 34 -4.84 2.21 5.54
CA LEU A 34 -4.04 2.03 6.77
C LEU A 34 -2.56 1.84 6.48
N LEU A 35 -2.24 1.24 5.32
CA LEU A 35 -0.87 0.96 4.91
C LEU A 35 -0.10 2.23 4.56
N LYS A 36 -0.75 3.20 3.90
CA LYS A 36 -0.15 4.51 3.55
C LYS A 36 0.55 5.23 4.71
N PRO A 37 -0.12 5.49 5.86
CA PRO A 37 0.52 6.13 7.01
C PRO A 37 1.32 5.15 7.88
N GLY A 38 1.47 3.89 7.49
CA GLY A 38 2.16 2.87 8.30
C GLY A 38 1.41 2.48 9.58
N ARG A 39 0.09 2.67 9.67
CA ARG A 39 -0.74 2.32 10.84
C ARG A 39 -1.14 0.84 10.89
N VAL A 40 -0.47 -0.01 10.13
CA VAL A 40 -0.74 -1.44 10.07
C VAL A 40 0.10 -2.19 11.10
N GLN A 41 -0.50 -3.20 11.73
CA GLN A 41 0.20 -4.06 12.69
C GLN A 41 1.16 -5.04 11.99
N GLY A 42 0.95 -5.30 10.70
CA GLY A 42 1.81 -6.16 9.88
C GLY A 42 1.33 -6.21 8.43
N VAL A 43 2.19 -6.72 7.54
CA VAL A 43 1.85 -6.99 6.14
C VAL A 43 2.35 -8.37 5.76
N ARG A 44 1.59 -9.09 4.93
CA ARG A 44 2.07 -10.35 4.34
C ARG A 44 3.12 -10.03 3.28
N PHE A 45 4.18 -10.83 3.21
CA PHE A 45 5.19 -10.66 2.16
C PHE A 45 4.61 -10.78 0.75
N GLU A 46 3.60 -11.63 0.56
CA GLU A 46 2.86 -11.74 -0.71
C GLU A 46 2.20 -10.40 -1.11
N THR A 47 1.56 -9.72 -0.15
CA THR A 47 0.95 -8.40 -0.39
C THR A 47 2.01 -7.35 -0.67
N LEU A 48 3.14 -7.38 0.04
CA LEU A 48 4.26 -6.48 -0.23
C LEU A 48 4.83 -6.70 -1.63
N ALA A 49 5.03 -7.95 -2.04
CA ALA A 49 5.50 -8.32 -3.36
C ALA A 49 4.51 -7.90 -4.47
N ALA A 50 3.20 -7.95 -4.21
CA ALA A 50 2.19 -7.47 -5.16
C ALA A 50 2.15 -5.93 -5.29
N ILE A 51 2.57 -5.19 -4.26
CA ILE A 51 2.59 -3.71 -4.25
C ILE A 51 3.82 -3.14 -4.98
N CYS A 52 4.99 -3.74 -4.75
CA CYS A 52 6.27 -3.28 -5.29
C CYS A 52 6.30 -3.34 -6.83
#